data_AF-A0A7J3MNG5-F1
#
_entry.id   AF-A0A7J3MNG5-F1
#
_cell.length_a   1.000
_cell.length_b   1.000
_cell.length_c   1.000
_cell.angle_alpha   90.00
_cell.angle_beta   90.00
_cell.angle_gamma   90.00
#
_symmetry.space_group_name_H-M   'P 1'
#
loop_
_entity.id
_entity.type
_entity.pdbx_description
1 polymer ?
#
loop_
_entity_poly.entity_id
_entity_poly.type
_entity_poly.pdbx_seq_one_letter_code
_entity_poly.pdbx_strand_id
1 'polypeptide(L)'
;MHSKIHAKKGHDITVLERRWAGTNYRDEADGIKFVRFDLNICSNVSNKEIVYDQIRRPIGALRFISDRSMFALKTNKYLKQDEFDILHVHLPFATNILININRELSSRMVYTAHIGEERKRFALDSSAPLALKLFSPDLYLMKRVRKSVVLNEPLKEKLVRKGNS
;
A
#
# COMPACT_ATOMS: atom_id res chain seq x y z
N MET A 1 -7.59 12.02 -3.94
CA MET A 1 -8.93 12.39 -4.46
C MET A 1 -10.07 11.73 -3.67
N HIS A 2 -9.98 10.45 -3.29
CA HIS A 2 -11.03 9.78 -2.49
C HIS A 2 -11.21 10.36 -1.08
N SER A 3 -10.13 10.62 -0.34
CA SER A 3 -10.21 11.09 1.05
C SER A 3 -10.99 12.40 1.22
N LYS A 4 -10.77 13.39 0.35
CA LYS A 4 -11.49 14.67 0.40
C LYS A 4 -12.99 14.53 0.17
N ILE A 5 -13.41 13.56 -0.66
CA ILE A 5 -14.83 13.29 -0.92
C ILE A 5 -15.49 12.66 0.30
N HIS A 6 -14.82 11.71 0.95
CA HIS A 6 -15.35 11.08 2.16
C HIS A 6 -15.39 12.05 3.35
N ALA A 7 -14.41 12.95 3.49
CA ALA A 7 -14.41 13.97 4.55
C ALA A 7 -15.60 14.92 4.37
N LYS A 8 -15.86 15.36 3.13
CA LYS A 8 -17.06 16.16 2.79
C LYS A 8 -18.38 15.44 3.04
N LYS A 9 -18.37 14.09 3.11
CA LYS A 9 -19.55 13.27 3.44
C LYS A 9 -19.71 13.03 4.96
N GLY A 10 -18.86 13.64 5.79
CA GLY A 10 -18.95 13.54 7.26
C GLY A 10 -18.25 12.33 7.87
N HIS A 11 -17.41 11.62 7.12
CA HIS A 11 -16.59 10.54 7.68
C HIS A 11 -15.35 11.11 8.39
N ASP A 12 -14.97 10.54 9.54
CA ASP A 12 -13.67 10.79 10.16
C ASP A 12 -12.59 10.03 9.39
N ILE A 13 -11.58 10.75 8.90
CA ILE A 13 -10.56 10.20 8.01
C ILE A 13 -9.19 10.45 8.58
N THR A 14 -8.48 9.36 8.79
CA THR A 14 -7.06 9.38 9.12
C THR A 14 -6.26 8.74 7.98
N VAL A 15 -5.30 9.48 7.44
CA VAL A 15 -4.33 9.00 6.46
C VAL A 15 -3.04 8.63 7.18
N LEU A 16 -2.69 7.35 7.10
CA LEU A 16 -1.43 6.82 7.61
C LEU A 16 -0.41 6.77 6.47
N GLU A 17 0.69 7.52 6.60
CA GLU A 17 1.70 7.58 5.55
C GLU A 17 3.12 7.66 6.10
N ARG A 18 4.09 7.53 5.20
CA ARG A 18 5.49 7.77 5.53
C ARG A 18 5.70 9.27 5.71
N ARG A 19 6.50 9.65 6.72
CA ARG A 19 6.95 11.03 6.87
C ARG A 19 8.01 11.38 5.83
N TRP A 20 7.81 12.52 5.17
CA TRP A 20 8.77 13.11 4.24
C TRP A 20 9.41 14.36 4.84
N ALA A 21 10.59 14.72 4.35
CA ALA A 21 11.26 15.96 4.74
C ALA A 21 10.32 17.16 4.53
N GLY A 22 10.23 18.03 5.54
CA GLY A 22 9.33 19.18 5.54
C GLY A 22 7.89 18.90 5.97
N THR A 23 7.54 17.66 6.34
CA THR A 23 6.20 17.33 6.86
C THR A 23 6.17 17.15 8.38
N ASN A 24 5.07 17.54 9.01
CA ASN A 24 4.81 17.31 10.43
C ASN A 24 4.40 15.86 10.70
N TYR A 25 4.68 15.34 11.90
CA TYR A 25 4.26 13.99 12.31
C TYR A 25 2.75 13.82 12.32
N ARG A 26 2.03 14.85 12.77
CA ARG A 26 0.58 14.94 12.77
C ARG A 26 0.20 16.25 12.14
N ASP A 27 -0.85 16.22 11.35
CA ASP A 27 -1.32 17.37 10.59
C ASP A 27 -2.80 17.17 10.28
N GLU A 28 -3.51 18.27 10.04
CA GLU A 28 -4.92 18.21 9.68
C GLU A 28 -5.18 19.20 8.55
N ALA A 29 -5.73 18.70 7.45
CA ALA A 29 -6.07 19.52 6.30
C ALA A 29 -7.38 19.03 5.67
N ASP A 30 -8.29 19.95 5.36
CA ASP A 30 -9.59 19.66 4.75
C ASP A 30 -10.42 18.60 5.52
N GLY A 31 -10.36 18.60 6.86
CA GLY A 31 -11.03 17.61 7.71
C GLY A 31 -10.44 16.21 7.66
N ILE A 32 -9.19 16.08 7.19
CA ILE A 32 -8.44 14.82 7.13
C ILE A 32 -7.27 14.91 8.10
N LYS A 33 -7.20 13.97 9.04
CA LYS A 33 -6.07 13.79 9.94
C LYS A 33 -4.97 13.03 9.21
N PHE A 34 -3.73 13.48 9.32
CA PHE A 34 -2.55 12.79 8.81
C PHE A 34 -1.72 12.31 9.98
N VAL A 35 -1.34 11.04 9.97
CA VAL A 35 -0.38 10.46 10.92
C VAL A 35 0.76 9.87 10.11
N ARG A 36 1.96 10.43 10.33
CA ARG A 36 3.15 10.13 9.53
C ARG A 36 4.19 9.38 10.34
N PHE A 37 4.72 8.29 9.78
CA PHE A 37 5.75 7.47 10.43
C PHE A 37 7.15 7.76 9.88
N ASP A 38 8.10 8.00 10.78
CA ASP A 38 9.52 7.96 10.45
C ASP A 38 10.01 6.52 10.36
N LEU A 39 10.48 6.10 9.19
CA LEU A 39 10.96 4.74 8.95
C LEU A 39 12.48 4.61 9.07
N ASN A 40 13.22 5.69 8.83
CA ASN A 40 14.68 5.78 8.97
C ASN A 40 15.49 4.66 8.26
N ILE A 41 14.92 4.04 7.21
CA ILE A 41 15.58 2.99 6.41
C ILE A 41 15.91 3.50 5.01
N CYS A 42 14.89 3.89 4.25
CA CYS A 42 15.06 4.61 2.98
C CYS A 42 15.17 6.13 3.20
N SER A 43 15.52 6.88 2.17
CA SER A 43 15.50 8.36 2.24
C SER A 43 14.11 8.90 2.59
N ASN A 44 14.07 9.94 3.43
CA ASN A 44 12.86 10.75 3.69
C ASN A 44 12.66 11.85 2.64
N VAL A 45 13.43 11.85 1.54
CA VAL A 45 13.19 12.70 0.37
C VAL A 45 12.36 11.91 -0.63
N SER A 46 11.18 12.41 -0.95
CA SER A 46 10.28 11.78 -1.91
C SER A 46 10.97 11.63 -3.28
N ASN A 47 10.78 10.47 -3.92
CA ASN A 47 11.32 10.12 -5.24
C ASN A 47 12.86 10.11 -5.37
N LYS A 48 13.63 10.25 -4.28
CA LYS A 48 15.10 10.16 -4.34
C LYS A 48 15.58 8.73 -4.63
N GLU A 49 14.83 7.74 -4.17
CA GLU A 49 15.14 6.33 -4.36
C GLU A 49 14.04 5.68 -5.20
N ILE A 50 14.37 5.32 -6.44
CA ILE A 50 13.43 4.65 -7.34
C ILE A 50 13.32 3.17 -6.94
N VAL A 51 12.09 2.70 -6.71
CA VAL A 51 11.79 1.35 -6.20
C VAL A 51 12.45 0.25 -7.02
N TYR A 52 12.44 0.37 -8.35
CA TYR A 52 13.07 -0.60 -9.24
C TYR A 52 14.59 -0.68 -9.10
N ASP A 53 15.27 0.46 -8.98
CA ASP A 53 16.73 0.49 -8.81
C ASP A 53 17.14 -0.19 -7.49
N GLN A 54 16.29 -0.08 -6.47
CA GLN A 54 16.48 -0.79 -5.22
C GLN A 54 16.33 -2.31 -5.41
N ILE A 55 15.24 -2.75 -6.03
CA ILE A 55 14.92 -4.18 -6.15
C ILE A 55 15.95 -4.94 -7.02
N ARG A 56 16.64 -4.26 -7.94
CA ARG A 56 17.68 -4.85 -8.79
C ARG A 56 18.96 -5.26 -8.05
N ARG A 57 19.26 -4.64 -6.91
CA ARG A 57 20.47 -4.93 -6.13
C ARG A 57 20.09 -5.69 -4.85
N PRO A 58 20.80 -6.77 -4.46
CA PRO A 58 20.45 -7.53 -3.25
C PRO A 58 20.31 -6.65 -1.99
N ILE A 59 21.24 -5.71 -1.81
CA ILE A 59 21.21 -4.75 -0.69
C ILE A 59 20.01 -3.79 -0.79
N GLY A 60 19.67 -3.35 -2.02
CA GLY A 60 18.53 -2.48 -2.24
C GLY A 60 17.20 -3.20 -2.01
N ALA A 61 17.10 -4.46 -2.43
CA ALA A 61 15.93 -5.31 -2.18
C ALA A 61 15.73 -5.56 -0.68
N LEU A 62 16.81 -5.86 0.07
CA LEU A 62 16.75 -5.99 1.52
C LEU A 62 16.27 -4.69 2.18
N ARG A 63 16.84 -3.54 1.81
CA ARG A 63 16.40 -2.23 2.31
C ARG A 63 14.93 -1.97 2.02
N PHE A 64 14.46 -2.26 0.80
CA PHE A 64 13.06 -2.12 0.41
C PHE A 64 12.14 -2.98 1.29
N ILE A 65 12.49 -4.26 1.47
CA ILE A 65 11.72 -5.19 2.31
C ILE A 65 11.69 -4.69 3.77
N SER A 66 12.84 -4.28 4.33
CA SER A 66 12.92 -3.73 5.68
C SER A 66 12.06 -2.48 5.84
N ASP A 67 12.08 -1.57 4.86
CA ASP A 67 11.29 -0.34 4.86
C ASP A 67 9.78 -0.63 4.85
N ARG A 68 9.32 -1.51 3.95
CA ARG A 68 7.91 -1.92 3.88
C ARG A 68 7.46 -2.66 5.15
N SER A 69 8.34 -3.46 5.74
CA SER A 69 8.09 -4.18 6.99
C SER A 69 7.96 -3.24 8.16
N MET A 70 8.86 -2.26 8.29
CA MET A 70 8.81 -1.25 9.35
C MET A 70 7.52 -0.41 9.27
N PHE A 71 7.12 -0.01 8.05
CA PHE A 71 5.86 0.70 7.85
C PHE A 71 4.65 -0.15 8.29
N ALA A 72 4.62 -1.43 7.90
CA ALA A 72 3.55 -2.35 8.30
C ALA A 72 3.48 -2.55 9.81
N LEU A 73 4.63 -2.68 10.49
CA LEU A 73 4.70 -2.83 11.95
C LEU A 73 4.19 -1.59 12.69
N LYS A 74 4.60 -0.39 12.27
CA LYS A 74 4.12 0.87 12.85
C LYS A 74 2.63 1.08 12.61
N THR A 75 2.17 0.75 11.41
CA THR A 75 0.75 0.77 11.05
C THR A 75 -0.04 -0.18 11.95
N ASN A 76 0.40 -1.43 12.10
CA ASN A 76 -0.26 -2.41 12.98
C ASN A 76 -0.32 -1.92 14.43
N LYS A 77 0.76 -1.31 14.94
CA LYS A 77 0.77 -0.74 16.30
C LYS A 77 -0.26 0.39 16.44
N TYR A 78 -0.34 1.28 15.46
CA TYR A 78 -1.29 2.38 15.45
C TYR A 78 -2.75 1.87 15.37
N LEU A 79 -3.03 0.94 14.47
CA LEU A 79 -4.36 0.35 14.30
C LEU A 79 -4.85 -0.50 15.50
N LYS A 80 -3.97 -0.83 16.45
CA LYS A 80 -4.36 -1.48 17.71
C LYS A 80 -4.81 -0.50 18.79
N GLN A 81 -4.54 0.80 18.61
CA GLN A 81 -4.82 1.84 19.60
C GLN A 81 -6.16 2.55 19.31
N ASP A 82 -6.58 2.55 18.06
CA ASP A 82 -7.80 3.19 17.58
C ASP A 82 -8.66 2.17 16.81
N GLU A 83 -9.98 2.26 16.95
CA GLU A 83 -10.91 1.43 16.17
C GLU A 83 -11.25 2.12 14.84
N PHE A 84 -10.89 1.46 13.73
CA PHE A 84 -11.28 1.87 12.38
C PHE A 84 -12.31 0.89 11.81
N ASP A 85 -13.39 1.42 11.25
CA ASP A 85 -14.42 0.63 10.57
C ASP A 85 -13.92 0.09 9.22
N ILE A 86 -13.20 0.93 8.48
CA ILE A 86 -12.76 0.66 7.11
C ILE A 86 -11.30 1.09 6.95
N LEU A 87 -10.50 0.22 6.34
CA LEU A 87 -9.11 0.48 6.00
C LEU A 87 -8.95 0.54 4.48
N HIS A 88 -8.78 1.73 3.92
CA HIS A 88 -8.49 1.89 2.50
C HIS A 88 -6.98 1.87 2.27
N VAL A 89 -6.50 0.89 1.49
CA VAL A 89 -5.07 0.64 1.28
C VAL A 89 -4.67 0.76 -0.20
N HIS A 90 -3.45 1.28 -0.43
CA HIS A 90 -2.86 1.51 -1.76
C HIS A 90 -1.48 0.87 -1.96
N LEU A 91 -0.85 0.36 -0.90
CA LEU A 91 0.55 -0.10 -0.89
C LEU A 91 0.65 -1.63 -0.80
N PRO A 92 0.62 -2.37 -1.92
CA PRO A 92 0.43 -3.82 -1.90
C PRO A 92 1.49 -4.58 -1.06
N PHE A 93 2.77 -4.19 -1.12
CA PHE A 93 3.81 -4.87 -0.33
C PHE A 93 3.63 -4.71 1.18
N ALA A 94 3.48 -3.47 1.65
CA ALA A 94 3.31 -3.22 3.08
C ALA A 94 2.00 -3.81 3.59
N THR A 95 0.93 -3.72 2.79
CA THR A 95 -0.36 -4.33 3.15
C THR A 95 -0.27 -5.86 3.20
N ASN A 96 0.44 -6.50 2.27
CA ASN A 96 0.66 -7.95 2.35
C ASN A 96 1.41 -8.36 3.61
N ILE A 97 2.36 -7.57 4.08
CA ILE A 97 3.03 -7.82 5.36
C ILE A 97 2.02 -7.62 6.51
N LEU A 98 1.27 -6.52 6.48
CA LEU A 98 0.29 -6.16 7.51
C LEU A 98 -0.78 -7.24 7.71
N ILE A 99 -1.38 -7.78 6.64
CA ILE A 99 -2.41 -8.84 6.74
C ILE A 99 -1.86 -10.16 7.27
N ASN A 100 -0.56 -10.42 7.10
CA ASN A 100 0.06 -11.62 7.67
C ASN A 100 0.33 -11.45 9.17
N ILE A 101 0.61 -10.22 9.62
CA ILE A 101 0.80 -9.89 11.04
C ILE A 101 -0.55 -9.83 11.77
N ASN A 102 -1.57 -9.25 11.15
CA ASN A 102 -2.90 -9.08 11.73
C ASN A 102 -3.96 -9.43 10.69
N ARG A 103 -4.38 -10.70 10.71
CA ARG A 103 -5.32 -11.26 9.73
C ARG A 103 -6.73 -10.68 9.84
N GLU A 104 -7.14 -10.21 11.03
CA GLU A 104 -8.49 -9.69 11.26
C GLU A 104 -8.75 -8.40 10.47
N LEU A 105 -7.71 -7.59 10.26
CA LEU A 105 -7.82 -6.33 9.50
C LEU A 105 -8.30 -6.56 8.06
N SER A 106 -8.01 -7.73 7.50
CA SER A 106 -8.35 -8.08 6.12
C SER A 106 -9.87 -7.98 5.85
N SER A 107 -10.69 -8.32 6.85
CA SER A 107 -12.15 -8.27 6.80
C SER A 107 -12.72 -6.85 6.69
N ARG A 108 -11.91 -5.83 7.00
CA ARG A 108 -12.28 -4.40 6.96
C ARG A 108 -11.49 -3.62 5.90
N MET A 109 -10.63 -4.28 5.14
CA MET A 109 -9.79 -3.65 4.13
C MET A 109 -10.48 -3.52 2.78
N VAL A 110 -10.34 -2.33 2.19
CA VAL A 110 -10.65 -2.03 0.79
C VAL A 110 -9.33 -1.70 0.10
N TYR A 111 -8.96 -2.46 -0.93
CA TYR A 111 -7.71 -2.25 -1.66
C TYR A 111 -7.95 -1.59 -3.01
N THR A 112 -7.24 -0.51 -3.34
CA THR A 112 -7.20 -0.04 -4.72
C THR A 112 -6.07 -0.72 -5.46
N ALA A 113 -6.43 -1.62 -6.39
CA ALA A 113 -5.51 -2.37 -7.20
C ALA A 113 -4.91 -1.50 -8.31
N HIS A 114 -3.60 -1.62 -8.50
CA HIS A 114 -2.82 -0.94 -9.54
C HIS A 114 -2.28 -1.96 -10.56
N ILE A 115 -3.08 -2.99 -10.85
CA ILE A 115 -2.72 -4.09 -11.77
C ILE A 115 -2.53 -3.54 -13.19
N GLY A 116 -1.54 -4.06 -13.90
CA GLY A 116 -1.17 -3.62 -15.25
C GLY A 116 -0.14 -2.49 -15.24
N GLU A 117 0.09 -1.85 -14.11
CA GLU A 117 1.22 -0.94 -13.91
C GLU A 117 2.45 -1.66 -13.33
N GLU A 118 2.40 -2.97 -13.11
CA GLU A 118 3.49 -3.74 -12.49
C GLU A 118 4.79 -3.62 -13.29
N ARG A 119 4.70 -3.64 -14.63
CA ARG A 119 5.86 -3.38 -15.51
C ARG A 119 6.42 -1.97 -15.35
N LYS A 120 5.60 -0.96 -15.06
CA LYS A 120 6.08 0.42 -14.84
C LYS A 120 6.61 0.62 -13.43
N ARG A 121 5.96 0.02 -12.43
CA ARG A 121 6.25 0.15 -10.99
C ARG A 121 7.47 -0.66 -10.56
N PHE A 122 7.72 -1.79 -11.22
CA PHE A 122 8.79 -2.72 -10.86
C PHE A 122 9.77 -3.00 -12.00
N ALA A 123 9.60 -2.34 -13.16
CA ALA A 123 10.37 -2.57 -14.38
C ALA A 123 10.72 -4.06 -14.58
N LEU A 124 9.65 -4.84 -14.71
CA LEU A 124 9.64 -6.28 -14.95
C LEU A 124 10.14 -6.64 -16.37
N ASP A 125 11.35 -6.19 -16.71
CA ASP A 125 12.09 -6.60 -17.89
C ASP A 125 12.72 -7.99 -17.68
N SER A 126 13.50 -8.46 -18.64
CA SER A 126 14.22 -9.75 -18.54
C SER A 126 15.12 -9.83 -17.31
N SER A 127 15.55 -8.69 -16.73
CA SER A 127 16.42 -8.62 -15.56
C SER A 127 15.69 -8.66 -14.21
N ALA A 128 14.36 -8.67 -14.18
CA ALA A 128 13.64 -8.69 -12.91
C ALA A 128 13.75 -10.05 -12.19
N PRO A 129 13.86 -10.07 -10.85
CA PRO A 129 13.89 -11.31 -10.07
C PRO A 129 12.71 -12.24 -10.41
N LEU A 130 12.99 -13.53 -10.61
CA LEU A 130 12.00 -14.54 -11.03
C LEU A 130 10.78 -14.58 -10.10
N ALA A 131 10.99 -14.40 -8.79
CA ALA A 131 9.92 -14.33 -7.81
C ALA A 131 8.91 -13.21 -8.10
N LEU A 132 9.35 -12.02 -8.56
CA LEU A 132 8.46 -10.92 -8.92
C LEU A 132 7.78 -11.12 -10.28
N LYS A 133 8.31 -12.02 -11.12
CA LYS A 133 7.65 -12.44 -12.36
C LYS A 133 6.55 -13.47 -12.11
N LEU A 134 6.70 -14.30 -11.07
CA LEU A 134 5.77 -15.39 -10.73
C LEU A 134 4.72 -14.99 -9.68
N PHE A 135 5.01 -13.98 -8.85
CA PHE A 135 4.12 -13.50 -7.79
C PHE A 135 3.73 -12.04 -8.04
N SER A 136 2.42 -11.79 -8.18
CA SER A 136 1.87 -10.42 -8.18
C SER A 136 1.37 -10.07 -6.77
N PRO A 137 2.02 -9.11 -6.08
CA PRO A 137 1.58 -8.62 -4.78
C PRO A 137 0.15 -8.08 -4.81
N ASP A 138 -0.25 -7.43 -5.92
CA ASP A 138 -1.59 -6.93 -6.14
C ASP A 138 -2.60 -8.10 -6.16
N LEU A 139 -2.37 -9.15 -6.98
CA LEU A 139 -3.27 -10.31 -7.04
C LEU A 139 -3.34 -11.08 -5.71
N TYR A 140 -2.21 -11.22 -5.02
CA TYR A 140 -2.18 -11.92 -3.74
C TYR A 140 -2.99 -11.17 -2.67
N LEU A 141 -2.91 -9.83 -2.67
CA LEU A 141 -3.65 -8.98 -1.74
C LEU A 141 -5.15 -8.98 -2.05
N MET A 142 -5.53 -8.86 -3.32
CA MET A 142 -6.93 -8.86 -3.75
C MET A 142 -7.72 -10.08 -3.28
N LYS A 143 -7.07 -11.25 -3.22
CA LYS A 143 -7.68 -12.50 -2.73
C LYS A 143 -7.93 -12.53 -1.22
N ARG A 144 -7.42 -11.55 -0.47
CA ARG A 144 -7.40 -11.56 1.00
C ARG A 144 -8.13 -10.39 1.63
N VAL A 145 -8.32 -9.29 0.92
CA VAL A 145 -9.08 -8.15 1.43
C VAL A 145 -10.57 -8.31 1.18
N ARG A 146 -11.39 -7.63 1.99
CA ARG A 146 -12.86 -7.64 1.84
C ARG A 146 -13.33 -7.18 0.47
N LYS A 147 -12.75 -6.10 -0.06
CA LYS A 147 -13.10 -5.55 -1.37
C LYS A 147 -11.87 -5.03 -2.09
N SER A 148 -11.88 -5.14 -3.41
CA SER A 148 -10.88 -4.53 -4.28
C SER A 148 -11.55 -3.56 -5.24
N VAL A 149 -10.95 -2.38 -5.41
CA VAL A 149 -11.36 -1.35 -6.36
C VAL A 149 -10.31 -1.32 -7.47
N VAL A 150 -10.75 -1.35 -8.71
CA VAL A 150 -9.89 -1.34 -9.89
C VAL A 150 -10.19 -0.06 -10.66
N LEU A 151 -9.16 0.70 -11.03
CA LEU A 151 -9.32 1.97 -11.74
C LEU A 151 -9.43 1.81 -13.27
N ASN A 152 -9.18 0.60 -13.79
CA ASN A 152 -9.19 0.28 -15.21
C ASN A 152 -10.40 -0.64 -15.53
N GLU A 153 -11.36 -0.13 -16.31
CA GLU A 153 -12.58 -0.85 -16.69
C GLU A 153 -12.31 -2.17 -17.46
N PRO A 154 -11.47 -2.21 -18.51
CA PRO A 154 -11.08 -3.47 -19.16
C PRO A 154 -10.52 -4.53 -18.20
N LEU A 155 -9.79 -4.11 -17.17
CA LEU A 155 -9.24 -5.02 -16.18
C LEU A 155 -10.31 -5.50 -15.19
N LYS A 156 -11.23 -4.63 -14.79
CA LYS A 156 -12.40 -4.98 -13.97
C LYS A 156 -13.22 -6.08 -14.65
N GLU A 157 -13.49 -5.96 -15.95
CA GLU A 157 -14.20 -6.98 -16.72
C GLU A 157 -13.48 -8.35 -16.70
N LYS A 158 -12.14 -8.35 -16.89
CA LYS A 158 -11.34 -9.58 -16.83
C LYS A 158 -11.36 -10.24 -15.45
N LEU A 159 -11.32 -9.44 -14.39
CA LEU A 159 -11.34 -9.94 -13.01
C LEU A 159 -12.72 -10.48 -12.62
N VAL A 160 -13.79 -9.81 -13.03
CA VAL A 160 -15.18 -10.31 -12.83
C VAL A 160 -15.38 -11.63 -13.57
N ARG A 161 -14.91 -11.75 -14.81
CA ARG A 161 -15.00 -13.02 -15.57
C ARG A 161 -14.25 -14.18 -14.91
N LYS A 162 -13.07 -13.92 -14.32
CA LYS A 162 -12.28 -14.94 -13.59
C LYS A 162 -12.81 -15.26 -12.18
N GLY A 163 -13.61 -14.38 -11.59
CA GLY A 163 -14.21 -14.60 -10.26
C GLY A 163 -15.49 -15.45 -10.31
N ASN A 164 -16.13 -15.55 -11.48
CA ASN A 164 -17.35 -16.34 -11.71
C ASN A 164 -17.06 -17.72 -12.35
N SER A 165 -15.79 -18.16 -12.33
CA SER A 165 -15.30 -19.46 -12.79
C SER A 165 -14.64 -20.20 -11.65
#